data_AF-A0A2V9WJP2-F1
#
_entry.id   AF-A0A2V9WJP2-F1
#
_cell.length_a   1.000
_cell.length_b   1.000
_cell.length_c   1.000
_cell.angle_alpha   90.00
_cell.angle_beta   90.00
_cell.angle_gamma   90.00
#
_symmetry.space_group_name_H-M   'P 1'
#
loop_
_entity.id
_entity.type
_entity.pdbx_description
1 polymer ?
#
loop_
_entity_poly.entity_id
_entity_poly.type
_entity_poly.pdbx_seq_one_letter_code
_entity_poly.pdbx_strand_id
1 'polypeptide(L)'
;TWGITLQREIHRANEKSFWPYTSHREEGIIAQNGEIRGMENISPGRNMQFIPYGLFRSFRGLDLRDPNLPRFDSRSAKIDGGLDSKFIIKDSLVLDTTIEPDFSQVESDDPQVTVSQRFEVFFPEKRP
;
A
#
# COMPACT_ATOMS: atom_id res chain seq x y z
N THR A 1 -22.48 6.76 -26.59
CA THR A 1 -23.58 7.01 -25.64
C THR A 1 -23.40 6.07 -24.47
N TRP A 2 -23.98 6.36 -23.31
CA TRP A 2 -23.78 5.55 -22.11
C TRP A 2 -25.11 4.98 -21.64
N GLY A 3 -25.08 3.78 -21.08
CA GLY A 3 -26.23 3.20 -20.36
C GLY A 3 -26.17 3.58 -18.89
N ILE A 4 -27.27 4.12 -18.34
CA ILE A 4 -27.39 4.41 -16.92
C ILE A 4 -28.62 3.74 -16.31
N THR A 5 -28.50 3.34 -15.06
CA THR A 5 -29.65 3.06 -14.19
C THR A 5 -29.42 3.76 -12.86
N LEU A 6 -30.43 4.50 -12.40
CA LEU A 6 -30.46 5.15 -11.10
C LEU A 6 -31.33 4.33 -10.16
N GLN A 7 -30.77 3.91 -9.03
CA GLN A 7 -31.50 3.24 -7.97
C GLN A 7 -31.59 4.16 -6.75
N ARG A 8 -32.80 4.32 -6.22
CA ARG A 8 -33.04 4.94 -4.91
C ARG A 8 -33.53 3.87 -3.95
N GLU A 9 -32.86 3.73 -2.82
CA GLU A 9 -33.29 2.84 -1.73
C GLU A 9 -33.83 3.65 -0.55
N ILE A 10 -35.02 3.29 -0.08
CA ILE A 10 -35.72 3.93 1.03
C ILE A 10 -35.86 2.90 2.15
N HIS A 11 -34.81 2.78 2.98
CA HIS A 11 -34.75 1.76 4.03
C HIS A 11 -35.93 1.79 5.00
N ARG A 12 -36.41 2.98 5.39
CA ARG A 12 -37.57 3.12 6.30
C ARG A 12 -38.87 2.51 5.76
N ALA A 13 -38.98 2.38 4.43
CA ALA A 13 -40.15 1.84 3.75
C ALA A 13 -39.84 0.47 3.11
N ASN A 14 -38.62 -0.04 3.27
CA ASN A 14 -38.10 -1.21 2.57
C ASN A 14 -38.38 -1.19 1.05
N GLU A 15 -38.22 -0.02 0.44
CA GLU A 15 -38.57 0.24 -0.97
C GLU A 15 -37.33 0.53 -1.82
N LYS A 16 -37.29 -0.02 -3.04
CA LYS A 16 -36.31 0.33 -4.07
C LYS A 16 -37.05 0.88 -5.29
N SER A 17 -36.67 2.08 -5.71
CA SER A 17 -37.18 2.73 -6.92
C SER A 17 -36.08 2.81 -7.95
N PHE A 18 -36.41 2.53 -9.21
CA PHE A 18 -35.45 2.48 -10.32
C PHE A 18 -35.85 3.45 -11.43
N TRP A 19 -34.85 4.06 -12.08
CA TRP A 19 -35.02 4.78 -13.33
C TRP A 19 -33.90 4.39 -14.32
N PRO A 20 -34.22 4.01 -15.57
CA PRO A 20 -35.57 3.70 -16.07
C PRO A 20 -36.18 2.50 -15.33
N TYR A 21 -37.47 2.22 -15.59
CA TYR A 21 -38.14 1.07 -14.97
C TYR A 21 -37.37 -0.22 -15.29
N THR A 22 -36.91 -0.91 -14.24
CA THR A 22 -36.21 -2.19 -14.34
C THR A 22 -37.16 -3.31 -13.94
N SER A 23 -37.39 -4.25 -14.85
CA SER A 23 -38.22 -5.43 -14.64
C SER A 23 -37.38 -6.61 -14.16
N HIS A 24 -37.93 -7.39 -13.23
CA HIS A 24 -37.38 -8.70 -12.85
C HIS A 24 -37.62 -9.80 -13.89
N ARG A 25 -38.42 -9.52 -14.94
CA ARG A 25 -38.73 -10.49 -16.01
C ARG A 25 -37.64 -10.57 -17.07
N GLU A 26 -36.85 -9.50 -17.20
CA GLU A 26 -35.75 -9.42 -18.15
C GLU A 26 -34.45 -9.75 -17.44
N GLU A 27 -33.57 -10.48 -18.12
CA GLU A 27 -32.30 -10.91 -17.53
C GLU A 27 -31.31 -9.73 -17.48
N GLY A 28 -30.93 -9.35 -16.26
CA GLY A 28 -29.91 -8.34 -16.01
C GLY A 28 -30.38 -6.89 -16.14
N ILE A 29 -29.70 -6.00 -15.41
CA ILE A 29 -30.00 -4.57 -15.39
C ILE A 29 -29.40 -3.82 -16.58
N ILE A 30 -28.30 -4.34 -17.16
CA ILE A 30 -27.52 -3.66 -18.20
C ILE A 30 -28.34 -3.49 -19.49
N ALA A 31 -29.11 -4.51 -19.86
CA ALA A 31 -29.98 -4.49 -21.05
C ALA A 31 -31.14 -3.50 -20.93
N GLN A 32 -31.47 -3.09 -19.70
CA GLN A 32 -32.60 -2.22 -19.37
C GLN A 32 -32.16 -0.78 -19.07
N ASN A 33 -30.88 -0.45 -19.25
CA ASN A 33 -30.34 0.87 -18.98
C ASN A 33 -30.97 1.95 -19.88
N GLY A 34 -31.15 3.14 -19.31
CA GLY A 34 -31.53 4.33 -20.06
C GLY A 34 -30.33 4.88 -20.83
N GLU A 35 -30.57 5.36 -22.05
CA GLU A 35 -29.51 5.98 -22.86
C GLU A 35 -29.29 7.43 -22.43
N ILE A 36 -28.05 7.75 -22.02
CA ILE A 36 -27.59 9.12 -21.83
C ILE A 36 -26.62 9.50 -22.96
N ARG A 37 -26.82 10.71 -23.49
CA ARG A 37 -25.98 11.36 -24.49
C ARG A 37 -25.29 12.59 -23.89
N GLY A 38 -24.25 13.08 -24.55
CA GLY A 38 -23.53 14.29 -24.10
C GLY A 38 -22.46 14.07 -23.03
N MET A 39 -22.19 12.82 -22.65
CA MET A 39 -21.05 12.45 -21.81
C MET A 39 -19.80 12.26 -22.67
N GLU A 40 -19.25 13.37 -23.14
CA GLU A 40 -18.02 13.45 -23.94
C GLU A 40 -16.95 14.20 -23.14
N ASN A 41 -15.68 13.87 -23.37
CA ASN A 41 -14.52 14.50 -22.68
C ASN A 41 -14.56 14.43 -21.14
N ILE A 42 -15.11 13.35 -20.57
CA ILE A 42 -15.01 13.10 -19.13
C ILE A 42 -13.54 12.80 -18.83
N SER A 43 -12.85 13.75 -18.20
CA SER A 43 -11.50 13.52 -17.70
C SER A 43 -11.59 12.55 -16.52
N PRO A 44 -10.88 11.42 -16.53
CA PRO A 44 -10.56 10.74 -15.29
C PRO A 44 -9.89 11.74 -14.35
N GLY A 45 -10.20 11.62 -13.06
CA GLY A 45 -9.69 12.54 -12.04
C GLY A 45 -8.16 12.59 -12.01
N ARG A 46 -7.59 13.49 -11.20
CA ARG A 46 -6.13 13.52 -11.00
C ARG A 46 -5.68 12.18 -10.41
N ASN A 47 -5.13 11.33 -11.27
CA ASN A 47 -4.63 10.02 -10.93
C ASN A 47 -3.20 10.10 -10.38
N MET A 48 -3.05 10.82 -9.27
CA MET A 48 -1.78 11.01 -8.58
C MET A 48 -1.93 10.59 -7.13
N GLN A 49 -1.03 9.72 -6.66
CA GLN A 49 -0.98 9.29 -5.26
C GLN A 49 0.39 9.61 -4.70
N PHE A 50 0.43 10.06 -3.45
CA PHE A 50 1.64 10.37 -2.71
C PHE A 50 1.56 9.66 -1.36
N ILE A 51 2.62 8.96 -0.98
CA ILE A 51 2.74 8.20 0.27
C ILE A 51 4.06 8.62 0.92
N PRO A 52 4.08 9.72 1.69
CA PRO A 52 5.27 10.12 2.44
C PRO A 52 5.46 9.23 3.67
N TYR A 53 6.71 8.97 4.03
CA TYR A 53 7.06 8.29 5.27
C TYR A 53 8.28 8.92 5.93
N GLY A 54 8.41 8.69 7.23
CA GLY A 54 9.50 9.22 8.04
C GLY A 54 9.79 8.32 9.22
N LEU A 55 11.06 8.27 9.60
CA LEU A 55 11.58 7.48 10.70
C LEU A 55 12.47 8.35 11.57
N PHE A 56 12.21 8.31 12.88
CA PHE A 56 13.04 8.97 13.89
C PHE A 56 13.74 7.90 14.71
N ARG A 57 15.08 7.93 14.75
CA ARG A 57 15.91 7.01 15.53
C ARG A 57 16.80 7.77 16.50
N SER A 58 16.75 7.39 17.77
CA SER A 58 17.68 7.88 18.79
C SER A 58 18.21 6.68 19.57
N PHE A 59 19.52 6.67 19.81
CA PHE A 59 20.18 5.61 20.55
C PHE A 59 20.96 6.19 21.72
N ARG A 60 20.79 5.58 22.89
CA ARG A 60 21.55 5.87 24.10
C ARG A 60 22.02 4.56 24.70
N GLY A 61 23.32 4.32 24.66
CA GLY A 61 23.95 3.12 25.23
C GLY A 61 24.96 3.48 26.31
N LEU A 62 25.20 2.57 27.25
CA LEU A 62 26.37 2.68 28.11
C LEU A 62 27.61 2.27 27.32
N ASP A 63 28.60 3.15 27.27
CA ASP A 63 29.94 2.87 26.79
C ASP A 63 30.79 2.34 27.96
N LEU A 64 31.10 1.05 27.89
CA LEU A 64 31.88 0.31 28.90
C LEU A 64 33.32 0.03 28.44
N ARG A 65 33.79 0.70 27.38
CA ARG A 65 35.17 0.50 26.87
C ARG A 65 36.24 0.87 27.91
N ASP A 66 35.92 1.77 28.83
CA ASP A 66 36.70 2.03 30.05
C ASP A 66 35.89 1.53 31.27
N PRO A 67 36.31 0.44 31.93
CA PRO A 67 35.63 -0.09 33.11
C PRO A 67 35.59 0.88 34.29
N ASN A 68 36.49 1.87 34.33
CA ASN A 68 36.62 2.82 35.43
C ASN A 68 35.86 4.13 35.19
N LEU A 69 35.40 4.38 33.96
CA LEU A 69 34.69 5.60 33.53
C LEU A 69 33.51 5.27 32.61
N PRO A 70 32.46 4.57 33.11
CA PRO A 70 31.27 4.30 32.32
C PRO A 70 30.57 5.62 31.95
N ARG A 71 30.42 5.86 30.65
CA ARG A 71 29.73 7.06 30.12
C ARG A 71 28.60 6.66 29.19
N PHE A 72 27.53 7.44 29.16
CA PHE A 72 26.51 7.25 28.14
C PHE A 72 27.03 7.76 26.80
N ASP A 73 27.06 6.90 25.79
CA ASP A 73 27.22 7.31 24.40
C ASP A 73 25.82 7.62 23.85
N SER A 74 25.56 8.90 23.63
CA SER A 74 24.41 9.35 22.87
C SER A 74 24.83 9.45 21.41
N ARG A 75 24.41 8.49 20.58
CA ARG A 75 24.50 8.69 19.14
C ARG A 75 23.53 9.81 18.76
N SER A 76 23.92 10.65 17.81
CA SER A 76 23.07 11.73 17.31
C SER A 76 21.72 11.17 16.87
N ALA A 77 20.64 11.87 17.23
CA ALA A 77 19.32 11.55 16.71
C ALA A 77 19.36 11.63 15.18
N LYS A 78 18.85 10.59 14.51
CA LYS A 78 18.74 10.51 13.05
C LYS A 78 17.29 10.61 12.65
N ILE A 79 17.06 11.40 11.61
CA ILE A 79 15.77 11.54 10.94
C ILE A 79 16.00 11.07 9.52
N ASP A 80 15.22 10.08 9.12
CA ASP A 80 15.20 9.56 7.77
C ASP A 80 13.77 9.68 7.25
N GLY A 81 13.59 9.76 5.94
CA GLY A 81 12.26 9.86 5.36
C GLY A 81 12.30 9.76 3.86
N GLY A 82 11.19 9.33 3.30
CA GLY A 82 11.05 9.08 1.88
C GLY A 82 9.65 9.37 1.40
N LEU A 83 9.46 9.16 0.10
CA LEU A 83 8.20 9.42 -0.57
C LEU A 83 8.02 8.42 -1.70
N ASP A 84 6.90 7.71 -1.68
CA ASP A 84 6.42 6.99 -2.85
C ASP A 84 5.39 7.83 -3.57
N SER A 85 5.44 7.84 -4.89
CA SER A 85 4.43 8.49 -5.70
C SER A 85 4.07 7.68 -6.94
N LYS A 86 2.79 7.73 -7.28
CA LYS A 86 2.20 7.03 -8.43
C LYS A 86 1.47 8.03 -9.30
N PHE A 87 1.72 7.98 -10.60
CA PHE A 87 1.08 8.82 -11.61
C PHE A 87 0.47 7.94 -12.70
N ILE A 88 -0.82 8.13 -13.02
CA ILE A 88 -1.43 7.52 -14.21
C ILE A 88 -1.54 8.60 -15.29
N ILE A 89 -0.78 8.41 -16.36
CA ILE A 89 -0.68 9.29 -17.52
C ILE A 89 -1.58 8.70 -18.62
N LYS A 90 -2.51 9.52 -19.14
CA LYS A 90 -3.43 9.15 -20.23
C LYS A 90 -4.13 7.79 -20.01
N ASP A 91 -4.46 7.48 -18.76
CA ASP A 91 -5.25 6.31 -18.34
C ASP A 91 -4.70 4.95 -18.79
N SER A 92 -3.44 4.91 -19.16
CA SER A 92 -2.82 3.73 -19.77
C SER A 92 -1.36 3.54 -19.36
N LEU A 93 -0.66 4.63 -19.03
CA LEU A 93 0.72 4.58 -18.57
C LEU A 93 0.77 4.85 -17.06
N VAL A 94 1.31 3.92 -16.29
CA VAL A 94 1.56 4.10 -14.86
C VAL A 94 3.04 4.37 -14.66
N LEU A 95 3.36 5.45 -13.96
CA LEU A 95 4.71 5.80 -13.52
C LEU A 95 4.75 5.76 -11.99
N ASP A 96 5.57 4.86 -11.47
CA ASP A 96 5.87 4.73 -10.05
C ASP A 96 7.28 5.25 -9.76
N THR A 97 7.40 6.11 -8.76
CA THR A 97 8.68 6.68 -8.33
C THR A 97 8.81 6.64 -6.81
N THR A 98 10.02 6.39 -6.33
CA THR A 98 10.36 6.33 -4.91
C THR A 98 11.57 7.20 -4.62
N ILE A 99 11.50 7.99 -3.55
CA ILE A 99 12.59 8.78 -2.98
C ILE A 99 13.00 8.15 -1.64
N GLU A 100 14.31 8.03 -1.42
CA GLU A 100 14.91 7.34 -0.25
C GLU A 100 14.42 5.90 -0.07
N PRO A 101 14.42 5.05 -1.12
CA PRO A 101 13.85 3.71 -1.04
C PRO A 101 14.45 2.91 0.12
N ASP A 102 13.62 2.51 1.08
CA ASP A 102 14.02 1.56 2.11
C ASP A 102 14.11 0.16 1.48
N PHE A 103 15.22 -0.08 0.76
CA PHE A 103 15.68 -1.43 0.48
C PHE A 103 16.31 -2.01 1.74
N SER A 104 15.64 -1.91 2.90
CA SER A 104 15.92 -2.84 3.99
C SER A 104 15.85 -4.19 3.32
N GLN A 105 17.00 -4.80 3.11
CA GLN A 105 17.10 -6.12 2.57
C GLN A 105 16.11 -6.90 3.44
N VAL A 106 15.02 -7.41 2.85
CA VAL A 106 14.63 -8.75 3.24
C VAL A 106 15.96 -9.45 3.17
N GLU A 107 16.53 -9.77 4.34
CA GLU A 107 17.56 -10.80 4.41
C GLU A 107 16.93 -11.91 3.59
N SER A 108 17.32 -11.99 2.32
CA SER A 108 16.91 -13.03 1.42
C SER A 108 17.57 -14.19 2.09
N ASP A 109 16.79 -14.88 2.96
CA ASP A 109 17.22 -15.90 3.90
C ASP A 109 18.54 -16.43 3.40
N ASP A 110 19.65 -16.03 4.03
CA ASP A 110 20.96 -16.51 3.61
C ASP A 110 20.80 -18.02 3.53
N PRO A 111 20.81 -18.66 2.34
CA PRO A 111 20.33 -20.02 2.24
C PRO A 111 21.38 -20.91 2.88
N GLN A 112 21.28 -21.10 4.18
CA GLN A 112 22.17 -21.92 5.00
C GLN A 112 21.87 -23.42 4.83
N VAL A 113 21.16 -23.79 3.76
CA VAL A 113 21.01 -25.18 3.32
C VAL A 113 21.73 -25.30 1.99
N THR A 114 23.06 -25.42 2.08
CA THR A 114 23.85 -25.96 0.97
C THR A 114 23.30 -27.35 0.67
N VAL A 115 22.70 -27.54 -0.50
CA VAL A 115 22.05 -28.78 -0.96
C VAL A 115 23.07 -29.92 -1.05
N SER A 116 23.54 -30.46 0.09
CA SER A 116 24.40 -31.65 0.23
C SER A 116 24.85 -31.97 1.66
N GLN A 117 24.46 -31.23 2.70
CA GLN A 117 24.91 -31.51 4.07
C GLN A 117 23.86 -32.33 4.86
N ARG A 118 24.22 -33.56 5.27
CA ARG A 118 23.38 -34.47 6.08
C ARG A 118 23.57 -34.30 7.60
N PHE A 119 24.13 -33.18 8.02
CA PHE A 119 24.42 -32.89 9.41
C PHE A 119 23.68 -31.64 9.86
N GLU A 120 23.24 -31.65 11.12
CA GLU A 120 22.51 -30.53 11.73
C GLU A 120 23.39 -29.29 11.86
N VAL A 121 22.79 -28.12 11.64
CA VAL A 121 23.43 -26.82 11.83
C VAL A 121 23.50 -26.55 13.33
N PHE A 122 24.70 -26.53 13.90
CA PHE A 122 24.91 -26.24 15.32
C PHE A 122 25.05 -24.75 15.56
N PHE A 123 24.17 -24.19 16.38
CA PHE A 123 24.29 -22.83 16.89
C PHE A 123 25.05 -22.84 18.23
N PRO A 124 26.02 -21.93 18.46
CA PRO A 124 26.64 -21.79 19.76
C PRO A 124 25.61 -21.29 20.80
N GLU A 125 25.50 -22.00 21.92
CA GLU A 125 24.64 -21.65 23.06
C GLU A 125 25.02 -20.27 23.61
N LYS A 126 24.06 -19.34 23.64
CA LYS A 126 24.24 -17.96 24.14
C LYS A 126 23.43 -17.65 25.39
N ARG A 127 23.20 -18.63 26.26
CA ARG A 127 22.63 -18.38 27.59
C ARG A 127 23.77 -18.15 28.59
N PRO A 128 23.85 -16.98 29.25
CA PRO A 128 24.50 -16.87 30.56
C PRO A 128 23.68 -17.60 31.62
#